data_AF-A0A158A1Z7-F1
#
_entry.id   AF-A0A158A1Z7-F1
#
_cell.length_a   1.000
_cell.length_b   1.000
_cell.length_c   1.000
_cell.angle_alpha   90.00
_cell.angle_beta   90.00
_cell.angle_gamma   90.00
#
_symmetry.space_group_name_H-M   'P 1'
#
loop_
_entity.id
_entity.type
_entity.pdbx_description
1 polymer ?
#
loop_
_entity_poly.entity_id
_entity_poly.type
_entity_poly.pdbx_seq_one_letter_code
_entity_poly.pdbx_strand_id
1 'polypeptide(L)'
;MTVRRDIAALEEAGFVYTVPGGVRIASHLNSEPSHQSKAVVEQPQKQAIARRAAEGLRSGMSIYLDAGTTMLSFVPHIVELSDMTVVTNDFQIVRELASATHVNVIHIGGQLDHKNLSSVGTLAAATGIRQSGIDLALAAVE
;
A
#
# COMPACT_ATOMS: atom_id res chain seq x y z
N MET A 1 4.60 -42.10 -7.81
CA MET A 1 4.13 -40.72 -7.55
C MET A 1 5.26 -39.80 -7.96
N THR A 2 5.02 -38.84 -8.85
CA THR A 2 6.07 -37.94 -9.36
C THR A 2 5.59 -36.50 -9.31
N VAL A 3 6.49 -35.58 -9.01
CA VAL A 3 6.19 -34.14 -8.92
C VAL A 3 5.51 -33.62 -10.19
N ARG A 4 5.85 -34.15 -11.38
CA ARG A 4 5.17 -33.79 -12.64
C ARG A 4 3.70 -34.18 -12.69
N ARG A 5 3.32 -35.31 -12.09
CA ARG A 5 1.91 -35.76 -12.06
C ARG A 5 1.09 -34.90 -11.10
N ASP A 6 1.67 -34.51 -9.98
CA ASP A 6 1.03 -33.65 -8.99
C ASP A 6 0.88 -32.22 -9.54
N ILE A 7 1.88 -31.71 -10.26
CA ILE A 7 1.80 -30.42 -10.97
C ILE A 7 0.70 -30.45 -12.04
N ALA A 8 0.61 -31.52 -12.83
CA ALA A 8 -0.44 -31.64 -13.85
C ALA A 8 -1.85 -31.65 -13.23
N ALA A 9 -2.03 -32.32 -12.09
CA ALA A 9 -3.29 -32.31 -11.35
C ALA A 9 -3.62 -30.92 -10.76
N LEU A 10 -2.61 -30.19 -10.26
CA LEU A 10 -2.77 -28.82 -9.77
C LEU A 10 -3.06 -27.83 -10.90
N GLU A 11 -2.50 -28.05 -12.09
CA GLU A 11 -2.74 -27.24 -13.29
C GLU A 11 -4.14 -27.49 -13.86
N GLU A 12 -4.58 -28.76 -13.90
CA GLU A 12 -5.95 -29.15 -14.26
C GLU A 12 -6.99 -28.57 -13.29
N ALA A 13 -6.66 -28.51 -12.00
CA ALA A 13 -7.48 -27.88 -10.97
C ALA A 13 -7.38 -26.34 -10.94
N GLY A 14 -6.56 -25.73 -11.81
CA GLY A 14 -6.42 -24.28 -11.93
C GLY A 14 -5.69 -23.59 -10.78
N PHE A 15 -4.90 -24.33 -9.99
CA PHE A 15 -4.10 -23.79 -8.87
C PHE A 15 -2.70 -23.34 -9.28
N VAL A 16 -2.19 -23.83 -10.41
CA VAL A 16 -0.86 -23.49 -10.92
C VAL A 16 -0.85 -23.40 -12.45
N TYR A 17 0.15 -22.72 -13.00
CA TYR A 17 0.51 -22.74 -14.41
C TYR A 17 1.93 -23.24 -14.56
N THR A 18 2.15 -24.16 -15.50
CA THR A 18 3.50 -24.59 -15.86
C THR A 18 4.21 -23.48 -16.66
N VAL A 19 5.46 -23.19 -16.30
CA VAL A 19 6.33 -22.23 -17.01
C VAL A 19 7.62 -22.93 -17.45
N PRO A 20 8.34 -22.42 -18.47
CA PRO A 20 9.65 -22.98 -18.82
C PRO A 20 10.57 -22.98 -17.59
N GLY A 21 10.98 -24.17 -17.14
CA GLY A 21 11.87 -24.35 -15.99
C GLY A 21 11.21 -24.41 -14.62
N GLY A 22 9.88 -24.36 -14.50
CA GLY A 22 9.23 -24.42 -13.19
C GLY A 22 7.70 -24.38 -13.23
N VAL A 23 7.10 -23.96 -12.11
CA VAL A 23 5.65 -23.85 -11.93
C VAL A 23 5.37 -22.54 -11.20
N ARG A 24 4.34 -21.82 -11.63
CA ARG A 24 3.87 -20.58 -11.00
C ARG A 24 2.47 -20.80 -10.44
N ILE A 25 2.17 -20.29 -9.25
CA ILE A 25 0.82 -20.36 -8.69
C ILE A 25 -0.14 -19.60 -9.62
N ALA A 26 -1.27 -20.23 -9.94
CA ALA A 26 -2.32 -19.60 -10.70
C ALA A 26 -2.94 -18.55 -9.78
N SER A 27 -2.74 -17.29 -10.13
CA SER A 27 -3.21 -16.14 -9.36
C SER A 27 -4.73 -16.03 -9.44
N HIS A 28 -5.41 -16.93 -8.75
CA HIS A 28 -6.82 -16.87 -8.40
C HIS A 28 -6.87 -17.22 -6.91
N LEU A 29 -7.15 -16.22 -6.07
CA LEU A 29 -7.04 -16.25 -4.60
C LEU A 29 -5.62 -16.01 -4.02
N ASN A 30 -5.12 -14.80 -4.18
CA ASN A 30 -5.01 -14.00 -2.96
C ASN A 30 -6.18 -13.02 -3.04
N SER A 31 -7.32 -13.36 -2.43
CA SER A 31 -8.19 -12.25 -2.06
C SER A 31 -7.39 -11.51 -1.00
N GLU A 32 -6.70 -10.45 -1.38
CA GLU A 32 -6.16 -9.55 -0.38
C GLU A 32 -7.29 -9.27 0.60
N PRO A 33 -7.07 -9.53 1.91
CA PRO A 33 -8.09 -9.26 2.90
C PRO A 33 -8.50 -7.79 2.73
N SER A 34 -9.80 -7.50 2.84
CA SER A 34 -10.29 -6.14 2.69
C SER A 34 -9.48 -5.19 3.58
N HIS A 35 -9.38 -3.92 3.21
CA HIS A 35 -8.70 -2.92 4.04
C HIS A 35 -9.11 -3.01 5.53
N GLN A 36 -10.40 -3.25 5.79
CA GLN A 36 -10.93 -3.44 7.15
C GLN A 36 -10.39 -4.69 7.84
N SER A 37 -10.29 -5.82 7.13
CA SER A 37 -9.71 -7.06 7.65
C SER A 37 -8.21 -6.90 7.94
N LYS A 38 -7.47 -6.20 7.07
CA LYS A 38 -6.04 -5.91 7.29
C LYS A 38 -5.81 -4.93 8.45
N ALA A 39 -6.72 -3.97 8.69
CA ALA A 39 -6.51 -2.94 9.71
C ALA A 39 -6.53 -3.51 11.14
N VAL A 40 -7.25 -4.62 11.34
CA VAL A 40 -7.37 -5.30 12.63
C VAL A 40 -6.24 -6.31 12.86
N VAL A 41 -5.68 -6.88 11.78
CA VAL A 41 -4.61 -7.89 11.86
C VAL A 41 -3.24 -7.20 12.00
N GLU A 42 -2.46 -7.66 12.99
CA GLU A 42 -1.06 -7.23 13.24
C GLU A 42 -0.89 -5.72 13.51
N GLN A 43 -1.91 -5.11 14.11
CA GLN A 43 -1.89 -3.70 14.47
C GLN A 43 -0.65 -3.30 15.31
N PRO A 44 -0.22 -4.07 16.34
CA PRO A 44 0.95 -3.71 17.12
C PRO A 44 2.25 -3.67 16.31
N GLN A 45 2.42 -4.59 15.36
CA GLN A 45 3.59 -4.65 14.48
C GLN A 45 3.61 -3.45 13.53
N LYS A 46 2.46 -3.11 12.93
CA LYS A 46 2.32 -1.96 12.04
C LYS A 46 2.60 -0.64 12.76
N GLN A 47 2.11 -0.50 13.98
CA GLN A 47 2.42 0.63 14.84
C GLN A 47 3.91 0.70 15.21
N ALA A 48 4.54 -0.45 15.49
CA ALA A 48 5.97 -0.49 15.79
C ALA A 48 6.82 -0.06 14.58
N ILE A 49 6.46 -0.49 13.37
CA ILE A 49 7.10 -0.05 12.12
C ILE A 49 6.92 1.46 11.95
N ALA A 50 5.69 1.96 12.06
CA ALA A 50 5.38 3.37 11.92
C ALA A 50 6.18 4.23 12.91
N ARG A 51 6.20 3.83 14.20
CA ARG A 51 6.98 4.52 15.23
C ARG A 51 8.47 4.58 14.89
N ARG A 52 9.05 3.45 14.48
CA ARG A 52 10.49 3.39 14.17
C ARG A 52 10.87 4.24 12.97
N ALA A 53 10.03 4.22 11.93
CA ALA A 53 10.25 5.01 10.72
C ALA A 53 9.92 6.50 10.92
N ALA A 54 8.98 6.83 11.82
CA ALA A 54 8.64 8.21 12.19
C ALA A 54 9.82 8.97 12.81
N GLU A 55 10.80 8.29 13.40
CA GLU A 55 12.04 8.92 13.89
C GLU A 55 12.84 9.63 12.77
N GLY A 56 12.61 9.25 11.50
CA GLY A 56 13.20 9.90 10.32
C GLY A 56 12.39 11.09 9.81
N LEU A 57 11.15 11.29 10.27
CA LEU A 57 10.30 12.38 9.81
C LEU A 57 10.72 13.71 10.47
N ARG A 58 10.54 14.80 9.73
CA ARG A 58 10.87 16.18 10.12
C ARG A 58 9.83 17.11 9.54
N SER A 59 9.55 18.22 10.22
CA SER A 59 8.71 19.30 9.70
C SER A 59 9.22 19.81 8.35
N GLY A 60 8.32 20.20 7.46
CA GLY A 60 8.64 20.70 6.12
C GLY A 60 8.87 19.61 5.07
N MET A 61 8.80 18.33 5.42
CA MET A 61 9.03 17.23 4.47
C MET A 61 7.84 16.98 3.54
N SER A 62 8.15 16.59 2.31
CA SER A 62 7.20 16.02 1.36
C SER A 62 7.36 14.50 1.33
N ILE A 63 6.32 13.76 1.72
CA ILE A 63 6.34 12.30 1.81
C ILE A 63 5.29 11.66 0.92
N TYR A 64 5.63 10.49 0.38
CA TYR A 64 4.66 9.61 -0.28
C TYR A 64 4.27 8.47 0.66
N LEU A 65 2.96 8.25 0.81
CA LEU A 65 2.37 7.10 1.48
C LEU A 65 1.57 6.29 0.48
N ASP A 66 1.99 5.05 0.25
CA ASP A 66 1.22 4.13 -0.59
C ASP A 66 -0.06 3.64 0.08
N ALA A 67 -0.87 2.90 -0.68
CA ALA A 67 -2.06 2.27 -0.15
C ALA A 67 -1.72 1.17 0.87
N GLY A 68 -2.38 1.21 2.03
CA GLY A 68 -2.28 0.12 2.99
C GLY A 68 -2.37 0.51 4.46
N THR A 69 -2.80 -0.47 5.25
CA THR A 69 -3.05 -0.31 6.70
C THR A 69 -1.80 -0.01 7.52
N THR A 70 -0.62 -0.43 7.03
CA THR A 70 0.65 -0.05 7.64
C THR A 70 0.94 1.44 7.42
N MET A 71 0.68 1.96 6.22
CA MET A 71 0.86 3.37 5.89
C MET A 71 -0.09 4.25 6.70
N LEU A 72 -1.32 3.78 6.93
CA LEU A 72 -2.28 4.46 7.80
C LEU A 72 -1.75 4.67 9.23
N SER A 73 -0.89 3.75 9.72
CA SER A 73 -0.31 3.85 11.08
C SER A 73 0.71 5.00 11.22
N PHE A 74 1.14 5.62 10.12
CA PHE A 74 2.02 6.79 10.14
C PHE A 74 1.27 8.11 10.39
N VAL A 75 -0.05 8.15 10.11
CA VAL A 75 -0.85 9.38 10.21
C VAL A 75 -0.72 10.07 11.58
N PRO A 76 -0.80 9.38 12.73
CA PRO A 76 -0.65 10.02 14.04
C PRO A 76 0.70 10.73 14.23
N HIS A 77 1.77 10.23 13.62
CA HIS A 77 3.10 10.85 13.71
C HIS A 77 3.25 12.04 12.77
N ILE A 78 2.55 12.03 11.64
CA ILE A 78 2.60 13.12 10.66
C ILE A 78 1.86 14.35 11.18
N VAL A 79 0.71 14.16 11.83
CA VAL A 79 -0.10 15.29 12.34
C VAL A 79 0.57 16.04 13.48
N GLU A 80 1.56 15.44 14.14
CA GLU A 80 2.40 16.08 15.17
C GLU A 80 3.45 17.03 14.58
N LEU A 81 3.70 16.98 13.26
CA LEU A 81 4.69 17.79 12.56
C LEU A 81 4.04 18.97 11.83
N SER A 82 4.82 20.03 11.64
CA SER A 82 4.39 21.23 10.91
C SER A 82 4.83 21.20 9.46
N ASP A 83 4.09 21.89 8.59
CA ASP A 83 4.44 22.12 7.18
C ASP A 83 4.70 20.83 6.38
N MET A 84 4.03 19.74 6.75
CA MET A 84 4.15 18.46 6.05
C MET A 84 3.35 18.49 4.74
N THR A 85 3.92 17.93 3.68
CA THR A 85 3.17 17.55 2.48
C THR A 85 3.05 16.04 2.41
N VAL A 86 1.83 15.52 2.32
CA VAL A 86 1.54 14.08 2.17
C VAL A 86 0.94 13.85 0.80
N VAL A 87 1.64 13.08 -0.02
CA VAL A 87 1.14 12.57 -1.29
C VAL A 87 0.71 11.12 -1.08
N THR A 88 -0.51 10.76 -1.45
CA THR A 88 -1.00 9.39 -1.29
C THR A 88 -2.03 9.03 -2.35
N ASN A 89 -2.12 7.75 -2.69
CA ASN A 89 -3.21 7.19 -3.49
C ASN A 89 -4.31 6.54 -2.63
N ASP A 90 -4.22 6.60 -1.30
CA ASP A 90 -5.10 5.91 -0.36
C ASP A 90 -6.21 6.85 0.17
N PHE A 91 -7.47 6.48 -0.06
CA PHE A 91 -8.61 7.31 0.38
C PHE A 91 -8.80 7.32 1.90
N GLN A 92 -8.35 6.29 2.62
CA GLN A 92 -8.42 6.27 4.08
C GLN A 92 -7.40 7.24 4.68
N ILE A 93 -6.17 7.27 4.17
CA ILE A 93 -5.16 8.23 4.61
C ILE A 93 -5.66 9.67 4.41
N VAL A 94 -6.23 9.96 3.25
CA VAL A 94 -6.84 11.28 2.98
C VAL A 94 -7.94 11.59 3.98
N ARG A 95 -8.81 10.62 4.29
CA ARG A 95 -9.89 10.82 5.26
C ARG A 95 -9.37 11.12 6.66
N GLU A 96 -8.38 10.39 7.15
CA GLU A 96 -7.82 10.60 8.49
C GLU A 96 -7.07 11.95 8.59
N LEU A 97 -6.46 12.41 7.50
CA LEU A 97 -5.79 13.71 7.45
C LEU A 97 -6.72 14.88 7.13
N ALA A 98 -7.99 14.64 6.78
CA ALA A 98 -8.90 15.69 6.31
C ALA A 98 -9.13 16.82 7.33
N SER A 99 -9.05 16.53 8.63
CA SER A 99 -9.16 17.53 9.69
C SER A 99 -7.83 18.20 10.06
N ALA A 100 -6.69 17.68 9.62
CA ALA A 100 -5.37 18.22 9.90
C ALA A 100 -5.03 19.31 8.87
N THR A 101 -5.69 20.47 8.98
CA THR A 101 -5.60 21.57 7.99
C THR A 101 -4.20 22.17 7.82
N HIS A 102 -3.28 21.88 8.74
CA HIS A 102 -1.87 22.26 8.67
C HIS A 102 -1.00 21.28 7.86
N VAL A 103 -1.55 20.12 7.47
CA VAL A 103 -0.89 19.16 6.59
C VAL A 103 -1.41 19.38 5.17
N ASN A 104 -0.50 19.61 4.22
CA ASN A 104 -0.86 19.71 2.81
C ASN A 104 -1.05 18.30 2.23
N VAL A 105 -2.29 17.91 1.95
CA VAL A 105 -2.63 16.55 1.47
C VAL A 105 -2.93 16.57 -0.02
N ILE A 106 -2.21 15.74 -0.77
CA ILE A 106 -2.39 15.56 -2.21
C ILE A 106 -2.81 14.12 -2.48
N HIS A 107 -4.07 13.94 -2.89
CA HIS A 107 -4.57 12.64 -3.34
C HIS A 107 -4.23 12.41 -4.81
N ILE A 108 -3.61 11.28 -5.10
CA ILE A 108 -3.35 10.83 -6.46
C ILE A 108 -4.61 10.15 -7.00
N GLY A 109 -5.25 10.78 -7.97
CA GLY A 109 -6.42 10.21 -8.66
C GLY A 109 -6.08 9.02 -9.57
N GLY A 110 -7.11 8.33 -10.06
CA GLY A 110 -6.96 7.15 -10.90
C GLY A 110 -8.24 6.33 -10.93
N GLN A 111 -8.11 5.06 -11.30
CA GLN A 111 -9.21 4.10 -11.19
C GLN A 111 -9.34 3.65 -9.72
N LEU A 112 -10.56 3.56 -9.21
CA LEU A 112 -10.82 3.09 -7.85
C LEU A 112 -10.59 1.57 -7.73
N ASP A 113 -9.71 1.18 -6.81
CA ASP A 113 -9.70 -0.18 -6.24
C ASP A 113 -10.62 -0.21 -5.01
N HIS A 114 -11.80 -0.81 -5.19
CA HIS A 114 -12.80 -0.94 -4.13
C HIS A 114 -12.32 -1.77 -2.93
N LYS A 115 -11.38 -2.71 -3.11
CA LYS A 115 -10.97 -3.62 -2.02
C LYS A 115 -9.98 -2.95 -1.07
N ASN A 116 -9.05 -2.19 -1.64
CA ASN A 116 -8.01 -1.48 -0.90
C ASN A 116 -8.37 -0.01 -0.62
N LEU A 117 -9.45 0.51 -1.19
CA LEU A 117 -9.87 1.90 -1.07
C LEU A 117 -8.73 2.86 -1.50
N SER A 118 -8.17 2.59 -2.67
CA SER A 118 -7.08 3.36 -3.25
C SER A 118 -7.30 3.64 -4.73
N SER A 119 -6.46 4.50 -5.29
CA SER A 119 -6.43 4.82 -6.71
C SER A 119 -5.29 4.08 -7.41
N VAL A 120 -5.59 3.44 -8.55
CA VAL A 120 -4.65 2.63 -9.35
C VAL A 120 -4.68 3.04 -10.83
N GLY A 121 -3.78 2.43 -11.62
CA GLY A 121 -3.70 2.59 -13.06
C GLY A 121 -2.74 3.70 -13.52
N THR A 122 -2.66 3.89 -14.83
CA THR A 122 -1.63 4.73 -15.46
C THR A 122 -1.70 6.20 -15.03
N LEU A 123 -2.91 6.72 -14.77
CA LEU A 123 -3.09 8.09 -14.29
C LEU A 123 -2.47 8.29 -12.89
N ALA A 124 -2.63 7.30 -12.01
CA ALA A 124 -2.03 7.33 -10.68
C ALA A 124 -0.50 7.26 -10.77
N ALA A 125 0.02 6.33 -11.59
CA ALA A 125 1.46 6.15 -11.80
C ALA A 125 2.15 7.37 -12.44
N ALA A 126 1.44 8.09 -13.32
CA ALA A 126 1.99 9.26 -14.01
C ALA A 126 2.11 10.50 -13.08
N THR A 127 1.19 10.64 -12.13
CA THR A 127 1.02 11.86 -11.34
C THR A 127 1.81 11.83 -10.03
N GLY A 128 1.98 10.66 -9.41
CA GLY A 128 2.40 10.57 -8.00
C GLY A 128 3.86 10.90 -7.69
N ILE A 129 4.82 10.47 -8.53
CA ILE A 129 6.25 10.47 -8.15
C ILE A 129 7.09 11.46 -8.95
N ARG A 130 6.69 11.83 -10.17
CA ARG A 130 7.54 12.62 -11.08
C ARG A 130 7.54 14.13 -10.82
N GLN A 131 6.59 14.65 -10.04
CA GLN A 131 6.35 16.10 -9.96
C GLN A 131 6.49 16.71 -8.56
N SER A 132 6.76 15.90 -7.52
CA SER A 132 6.44 16.29 -6.13
C SER A 132 7.64 16.47 -5.20
N GLY A 133 8.88 16.37 -5.69
CA GLY A 133 10.08 16.59 -4.86
C GLY A 133 10.07 15.79 -3.56
N ILE A 134 9.66 14.52 -3.63
CA ILE A 134 9.44 13.67 -2.45
C ILE A 134 10.76 13.40 -1.74
N ASP A 135 10.82 13.71 -0.45
CA ASP A 135 11.96 13.46 0.43
C ASP A 135 11.99 12.00 0.91
N LEU A 136 10.82 11.39 1.10
CA LEU A 136 10.67 10.01 1.57
C LEU A 136 9.44 9.33 0.97
N ALA A 137 9.62 8.14 0.40
CA ALA A 137 8.53 7.30 -0.07
C ALA A 137 8.42 6.03 0.79
N LEU A 138 7.22 5.79 1.32
CA LEU A 138 6.88 4.60 2.09
C LEU A 138 5.86 3.79 1.30
N ALA A 139 6.22 2.55 0.98
CA ALA A 139 5.40 1.64 0.19
C ALA A 139 5.16 0.32 0.92
N ALA A 140 3.99 -0.26 0.73
CA ALA A 140 3.72 -1.62 1.15
C ALA A 140 4.44 -2.60 0.22
N VAL A 141 4.89 -3.73 0.77
CA VAL A 141 5.44 -4.85 -0.01
C VAL A 141 4.48 -6.02 0.16
N GLU A 142 4.03 -6.60 -0.95
CA GLU A 142 3.19 -7.82 -0.97
C GLU A 142 3.97 -9.09 -0.61
#